data_AF-A0A6P8JI49-F1
#
_entry.id   AF-A0A6P8JI49-F1
#
_cell.length_a   1.000
_cell.length_b   1.000
_cell.length_c   1.000
_cell.angle_alpha   90.00
_cell.angle_beta   90.00
_cell.angle_gamma   90.00
#
_symmetry.space_group_name_H-M   'P 1'
#
loop_
_entity.id
_entity.type
_entity.pdbx_description
1 polymer ?
#
loop_
_entity_poly.entity_id
_entity_poly.type
_entity_poly.pdbx_seq_one_letter_code
_entity_poly.pdbx_strand_id
1 'polypeptide(L)'
;MWKLDSKEGIICSGAASICLAIAYLIIFANLRGLSYNFGVHIASLQIISSAVLIVGSTKERHKLFVPWMITTAMFLYLMGYSSIVLLAMGDGLIVMFFAAPMIGCLGMTFYAVQKGFRRMRKDGQPPKYADMQVKSILVNPI
;
A
#
# COMPACT_ATOMS: atom_id res chain seq x y z
N MET A 1 -17.27 -4.62 -10.06
CA MET A 1 -16.23 -4.93 -9.04
C MET A 1 -14.91 -5.10 -9.76
N TRP A 2 -13.88 -4.28 -9.48
CA TRP A 2 -12.56 -4.50 -10.08
C TRP A 2 -11.86 -5.64 -9.34
N LYS A 3 -11.26 -6.59 -10.09
CA LYS A 3 -10.58 -7.79 -9.53
C LYS A 3 -9.46 -7.47 -8.52
N LEU A 4 -8.98 -6.23 -8.48
CA LEU A 4 -7.96 -5.74 -7.52
C LEU A 4 -8.44 -5.65 -6.07
N ASP A 5 -9.76 -5.66 -5.82
CA ASP A 5 -10.34 -5.65 -4.46
C ASP A 5 -10.45 -7.06 -3.85
N SER A 6 -10.05 -8.11 -4.57
CA SER A 6 -10.07 -9.49 -4.05
C SER A 6 -8.83 -9.77 -3.19
N LYS A 7 -8.87 -10.81 -2.36
CA LYS A 7 -7.69 -11.31 -1.62
C LYS A 7 -6.49 -11.52 -2.55
N GLU A 8 -6.73 -12.02 -3.75
CA GLU A 8 -5.69 -12.25 -4.77
C GLU A 8 -5.11 -10.94 -5.29
N GLY A 9 -5.93 -9.89 -5.42
CA GLY A 9 -5.49 -8.55 -5.80
C GLY A 9 -4.54 -7.92 -4.78
N ILE A 10 -4.81 -8.12 -3.48
CA ILE A 10 -3.95 -7.63 -2.39
C ILE A 10 -2.65 -8.45 -2.28
N ILE A 11 -2.70 -9.75 -2.55
CA ILE A 11 -1.49 -10.59 -2.59
C ILE A 11 -0.62 -10.19 -3.79
N CYS A 12 -1.24 -9.97 -4.95
CA CYS A 12 -0.56 -9.51 -6.16
C CYS A 12 0.05 -8.12 -5.96
N SER A 13 -0.62 -7.20 -5.25
CA SER A 13 -0.05 -5.88 -4.96
C SER A 13 1.16 -5.96 -4.03
N GLY A 14 1.14 -6.86 -3.03
CA GLY A 14 2.30 -7.14 -2.18
C GLY A 14 3.47 -7.77 -2.96
N ALA A 15 3.19 -8.70 -3.87
CA ALA A 15 4.22 -9.27 -4.74
C ALA A 15 4.81 -8.21 -5.69
N ALA A 16 3.96 -7.39 -6.30
CA ALA A 16 4.39 -6.29 -7.15
C ALA A 16 5.26 -5.29 -6.37
N SER A 17 4.90 -4.90 -5.15
CA SER A 17 5.73 -3.98 -4.36
C SER A 17 7.09 -4.56 -3.99
N ILE A 18 7.22 -5.88 -3.79
CA ILE A 18 8.52 -6.55 -3.59
C ILE A 18 9.36 -6.47 -4.88
N CYS A 19 8.80 -6.84 -6.03
CA CYS A 19 9.50 -6.75 -7.31
C CYS A 19 9.97 -5.32 -7.60
N LEU A 20 9.13 -4.33 -7.32
CA LEU A 20 9.45 -2.90 -7.50
C LEU A 20 10.54 -2.44 -6.51
N ALA A 21 10.51 -2.87 -5.25
CA ALA A 21 11.57 -2.57 -4.29
C ALA A 21 12.92 -3.17 -4.70
N ILE A 22 12.93 -4.39 -5.24
CA ILE A 22 14.15 -5.03 -5.77
C ILE A 22 14.65 -4.30 -7.03
N ALA A 23 13.76 -3.96 -7.97
CA ALA A 23 14.13 -3.20 -9.16
C ALA A 23 14.73 -1.84 -8.79
N TYR A 24 14.16 -1.15 -7.79
CA TYR A 24 14.72 0.07 -7.26
C TYR A 24 16.15 -0.14 -6.72
N LEU A 25 16.37 -1.18 -5.91
CA LEU A 25 17.71 -1.49 -5.40
C LEU A 25 18.69 -1.76 -6.55
N ILE A 26 18.33 -2.52 -7.58
CA ILE A 26 19.24 -2.83 -8.69
C ILE A 26 19.60 -1.58 -9.50
N ILE A 27 18.61 -0.75 -9.83
CA ILE A 27 18.79 0.44 -10.66
C ILE A 27 19.58 1.49 -9.87
N PHE A 28 19.12 1.81 -8.65
CA PHE A 28 19.68 2.93 -7.87
C PHE A 28 20.92 2.57 -7.04
N ALA A 29 21.17 1.28 -6.72
CA ALA A 29 22.43 0.90 -6.08
C ALA A 29 23.64 1.15 -6.99
N ASN A 30 23.48 1.03 -8.30
CA ASN A 30 24.55 1.28 -9.26
C ASN A 30 24.71 2.75 -9.63
N LEU A 31 23.67 3.58 -9.46
CA LEU A 31 23.59 4.86 -10.17
C LEU A 31 24.15 6.08 -9.44
N ARG A 32 24.22 6.14 -8.10
CA ARG A 32 24.92 7.23 -7.36
C ARG A 32 24.75 7.07 -5.84
N GLY A 33 25.85 7.19 -5.09
CA GLY A 33 25.90 7.14 -3.62
C GLY A 33 25.24 8.29 -2.86
N LEU A 34 24.32 9.05 -3.46
CA LEU A 34 23.78 10.30 -2.90
C LEU A 34 22.73 10.09 -1.78
N SER A 35 22.16 8.88 -1.64
CA SER A 35 21.21 8.54 -0.57
C SER A 35 21.18 7.02 -0.28
N TYR A 36 22.33 6.36 -0.45
CA TYR A 36 22.43 4.90 -0.41
C TYR A 36 21.87 4.32 0.89
N ASN A 37 22.22 4.90 2.04
CA ASN A 37 21.81 4.36 3.33
C ASN A 37 20.30 4.52 3.56
N PHE A 38 19.76 5.73 3.40
CA PHE A 38 18.34 5.98 3.67
C PHE A 38 17.41 5.27 2.66
N GLY A 39 17.80 5.25 1.38
CA GLY A 39 17.03 4.54 0.35
C GLY A 39 17.00 3.02 0.54
N VAL A 40 18.11 2.42 0.95
CA VAL A 40 18.18 0.97 1.25
C VAL A 40 17.35 0.63 2.49
N HIS A 41 17.33 1.47 3.52
CA HIS A 41 16.47 1.26 4.69
C HIS A 41 14.98 1.31 4.33
N ILE A 42 14.55 2.29 3.52
CA ILE A 42 13.14 2.37 3.11
C ILE A 42 12.77 1.19 2.19
N ALA A 43 13.65 0.81 1.25
CA ALA A 43 13.40 -0.35 0.38
C ALA A 43 13.31 -1.66 1.17
N SER A 44 14.17 -1.88 2.16
CA SER A 44 14.11 -3.06 3.03
C SER A 44 12.84 -3.07 3.91
N LEU A 45 12.46 -1.93 4.47
CA LEU A 45 11.17 -1.78 5.18
C LEU A 45 9.98 -2.06 4.25
N GLN A 46 10.05 -1.64 2.99
CA GLN A 46 9.01 -1.92 2.00
C GLN A 46 8.88 -3.41 1.68
N ILE A 47 10.00 -4.14 1.61
CA ILE A 47 9.99 -5.61 1.42
C ILE A 47 9.36 -6.30 2.63
N ILE A 48 9.81 -5.94 3.85
CA ILE A 48 9.28 -6.52 5.10
C ILE A 48 7.79 -6.24 5.24
N SER A 49 7.36 -4.99 5.00
CA SER A 49 5.95 -4.64 5.11
C SER A 49 5.11 -5.32 4.03
N SER A 50 5.67 -5.59 2.84
CA SER A 50 4.97 -6.32 1.78
C SER A 50 4.73 -7.77 2.17
N ALA A 51 5.69 -8.41 2.86
CA ALA A 51 5.46 -9.72 3.48
C ALA A 51 4.34 -9.65 4.54
N VAL A 52 4.32 -8.59 5.36
CA VAL A 52 3.25 -8.36 6.34
C VAL A 52 1.88 -8.16 5.66
N LEU A 53 1.82 -7.50 4.50
CA LEU A 53 0.59 -7.36 3.72
C LEU A 53 0.07 -8.72 3.23
N ILE A 54 0.95 -9.55 2.68
CA ILE A 54 0.60 -10.90 2.21
C ILE A 54 0.09 -11.77 3.37
N VAL A 55 0.79 -11.75 4.52
CA VAL A 55 0.36 -12.44 5.75
C VAL A 55 -0.96 -11.88 6.28
N GLY A 56 -1.15 -10.56 6.23
CA GLY A 56 -2.39 -9.90 6.62
C GLY A 56 -3.57 -10.30 5.74
N SER A 57 -3.34 -10.44 4.42
CA SER A 57 -4.36 -10.83 3.45
C SER A 57 -4.76 -12.29 3.62
N THR A 58 -3.80 -13.18 3.86
CA THR A 58 -4.05 -14.61 4.10
C THR A 58 -4.80 -14.87 5.41
N LYS A 59 -4.47 -14.13 6.49
CA LYS A 59 -5.11 -14.26 7.81
C LYS A 59 -6.33 -13.36 8.01
N GLU A 60 -6.78 -12.64 6.97
CA GLU A 60 -7.89 -11.65 7.03
C GLU A 60 -7.73 -10.58 8.13
N ARG A 61 -6.51 -10.35 8.60
CA ARG A 61 -6.22 -9.34 9.63
C ARG A 61 -5.87 -8.01 8.98
N HIS A 62 -6.90 -7.25 8.63
CA HIS A 62 -6.80 -5.93 8.00
C HIS A 62 -5.95 -4.91 8.78
N LYS A 63 -5.78 -5.05 10.11
CA LYS A 63 -4.86 -4.21 10.90
C LYS A 63 -3.41 -4.28 10.41
N LEU A 64 -3.01 -5.39 9.80
CA LEU A 64 -1.67 -5.60 9.25
C LEU A 64 -1.45 -4.88 7.90
N PHE A 65 -2.48 -4.25 7.33
CA PHE A 65 -2.32 -3.44 6.11
C PHE A 65 -1.73 -2.06 6.42
N VAL A 66 -1.87 -1.59 7.67
CA VAL A 66 -1.43 -0.25 8.09
C VAL A 66 0.08 -0.07 7.98
N PRO A 67 0.92 -1.00 8.49
CA PRO A 67 2.37 -0.89 8.31
C PRO A 67 2.78 -0.81 6.84
N TRP A 68 2.17 -1.62 5.97
CA TRP A 68 2.44 -1.59 4.53
C TRP A 68 2.04 -0.27 3.87
N MET A 69 0.89 0.29 4.23
CA MET A 69 0.48 1.59 3.71
C MET A 69 1.48 2.69 4.10
N ILE A 70 1.94 2.71 5.36
CA ILE A 70 2.90 3.72 5.83
C ILE A 70 4.23 3.62 5.06
N THR A 71 4.80 2.42 4.95
CA THR A 71 6.09 2.26 4.24
C THR A 71 5.93 2.54 2.75
N THR A 72 4.78 2.18 2.14
CA THR A 72 4.54 2.44 0.71
C THR A 72 4.44 3.94 0.44
N ALA A 73 3.83 4.70 1.34
CA ALA A 73 3.80 6.17 1.25
C ALA A 73 5.20 6.77 1.38
N MET A 74 6.03 6.28 2.31
CA MET A 74 7.43 6.70 2.44
C MET A 74 8.26 6.35 1.19
N PHE A 75 8.03 5.17 0.61
CA PHE A 75 8.72 4.74 -0.59
C PHE A 75 8.29 5.54 -1.83
N LEU A 76 7.01 5.90 -1.95
CA LEU A 76 6.52 6.82 -2.97
C LEU A 76 7.13 8.21 -2.83
N TYR A 77 7.24 8.72 -1.60
CA TYR A 77 7.92 10.00 -1.34
C TYR A 77 9.39 9.95 -1.77
N LEU A 78 10.11 8.89 -1.41
CA LEU A 78 11.50 8.69 -1.81
C LEU A 78 11.64 8.66 -3.34
N MET A 79 10.79 7.89 -4.03
CA MET A 79 10.77 7.81 -5.49
C MET A 79 10.46 9.16 -6.15
N GLY A 80 9.52 9.92 -5.61
CA GLY A 80 9.19 11.26 -6.09
C GLY A 80 10.36 12.23 -5.91
N TYR A 81 11.00 12.23 -4.74
CA TYR A 81 12.17 13.07 -4.46
C TYR A 81 13.34 12.70 -5.38
N SER A 82 13.67 11.41 -5.50
CA SER A 82 14.71 10.93 -6.42
C SER A 82 14.41 11.30 -7.88
N SER A 83 13.14 11.29 -8.29
CA SER A 83 12.74 11.72 -9.63
C SER A 83 13.01 13.20 -9.89
N ILE A 84 12.72 14.07 -8.91
CA ILE A 84 12.98 15.52 -9.02
C ILE A 84 14.49 15.76 -9.09
N VAL A 85 15.28 15.09 -8.26
CA VAL A 85 16.76 15.21 -8.28
C VAL A 85 17.32 14.75 -9.61
N LEU A 86 16.86 13.61 -10.15
CA LEU A 86 17.29 13.11 -11.46
C LEU A 86 16.92 14.07 -12.60
N LEU A 87 15.71 14.65 -12.58
CA LEU A 87 15.31 15.67 -13.55
C LEU A 87 16.22 16.90 -13.48
N ALA A 88 16.55 17.38 -12.27
CA ALA A 88 17.45 18.51 -12.08
C ALA A 88 18.89 18.22 -12.56
N MET A 89 19.33 16.96 -12.50
CA MET A 89 20.64 16.52 -13.00
C MET A 89 20.66 16.24 -14.52
N GLY A 90 19.54 16.39 -15.22
CA GLY A 90 19.43 16.13 -16.66
C GLY A 90 19.11 14.68 -17.03
N ASP A 91 18.91 13.79 -16.05
CA ASP A 91 18.65 12.35 -16.24
C ASP A 91 17.15 12.06 -16.47
N GLY A 92 16.48 12.87 -17.31
CA GLY A 92 15.03 12.82 -17.53
C GLY A 92 14.53 11.50 -18.13
N LEU A 93 15.36 10.78 -18.90
CA LEU A 93 15.02 9.47 -19.47
C LEU A 93 14.82 8.40 -18.38
N ILE A 94 15.65 8.40 -17.33
CA ILE A 94 15.52 7.45 -16.22
C ILE A 94 14.20 7.70 -15.48
N VAL A 95 13.82 8.97 -15.34
CA VAL A 95 12.56 9.35 -14.70
C VAL A 95 11.36 8.90 -15.53
N MET A 96 11.41 9.12 -16.84
CA MET A 96 10.29 8.78 -17.73
C MET A 96 10.08 7.26 -17.86
N PHE A 97 11.15 6.48 -17.99
CA PHE A 97 11.05 5.04 -18.25
C PHE A 97 11.02 4.17 -16.99
N PHE A 98 11.62 4.63 -15.88
CA PHE A 98 11.68 3.84 -14.66
C PHE A 98 10.89 4.49 -13.53
N ALA A 99 11.21 5.72 -13.14
CA ALA A 99 10.61 6.26 -11.92
C ALA A 99 9.09 6.52 -12.05
N ALA A 100 8.63 7.09 -13.17
CA ALA A 100 7.21 7.41 -13.39
C ALA A 100 6.31 6.15 -13.45
N PRO A 101 6.65 5.08 -14.21
CA PRO A 101 5.86 3.84 -14.18
C PRO A 101 5.82 3.20 -12.78
N MET A 102 6.94 3.20 -12.06
CA MET A 102 7.02 2.63 -10.71
C MET A 102 6.13 3.40 -9.73
N ILE A 103 6.16 4.73 -9.76
CA ILE A 103 5.29 5.61 -8.95
C ILE A 103 3.83 5.37 -9.30
N GLY A 104 3.48 5.30 -10.60
CA GLY A 104 2.12 5.04 -11.05
C GLY A 104 1.59 3.69 -10.58
N CYS A 105 2.37 2.63 -10.76
CA CYS A 105 2.03 1.29 -10.30
C CYS A 105 1.85 1.23 -8.77
N LEU A 106 2.79 1.79 -8.01
CA LEU A 106 2.72 1.84 -6.54
C LEU A 106 1.56 2.71 -6.04
N GLY A 107 1.26 3.81 -6.72
CA GLY A 107 0.13 4.68 -6.38
C GLY A 107 -1.21 3.96 -6.57
N MET A 108 -1.35 3.22 -7.68
CA MET A 108 -2.55 2.41 -7.93
C MET A 108 -2.72 1.27 -6.92
N THR A 109 -1.64 0.55 -6.58
CA THR A 109 -1.70 -0.51 -5.58
C THR A 109 -1.98 0.04 -4.18
N PHE A 110 -1.37 1.17 -3.82
CA PHE A 110 -1.64 1.87 -2.58
C PHE A 110 -3.13 2.25 -2.45
N TYR A 111 -3.69 2.85 -3.51
CA TYR A 111 -5.11 3.21 -3.55
C TYR A 111 -6.02 1.98 -3.41
N ALA A 112 -5.70 0.88 -4.10
CA ALA A 112 -6.48 -0.36 -4.02
C ALA A 112 -6.49 -0.96 -2.61
N VAL A 113 -5.32 -1.04 -1.96
CA VAL A 113 -5.21 -1.55 -0.58
C VAL A 113 -5.90 -0.62 0.42
N GLN A 114 -5.78 0.70 0.26
CA GLN A 114 -6.47 1.67 1.11
C GLN A 114 -7.99 1.54 1.01
N LYS A 115 -8.50 1.32 -0.21
CA LYS A 115 -9.92 1.07 -0.46
C LYS A 115 -10.38 -0.26 0.18
N GLY A 116 -9.60 -1.33 0.04
CA GLY A 116 -9.85 -2.63 0.67
C GLY A 116 -9.86 -2.53 2.20
N PHE A 117 -8.88 -1.85 2.79
CA PHE A 117 -8.80 -1.59 4.22
C PHE A 117 -10.03 -0.83 4.74
N ARG A 118 -10.46 0.23 4.04
CA ARG A 118 -11.63 1.02 4.42
C ARG A 118 -12.94 0.24 4.34
N ARG A 119 -13.08 -0.70 3.40
CA ARG A 119 -14.24 -1.60 3.31
C ARG A 119 -14.28 -2.56 4.48
N MET A 120 -13.19 -3.31 4.70
CA MET A 120 -13.10 -4.27 5.80
C MET A 120 -13.29 -3.61 7.17
N ARG A 121 -12.86 -2.35 7.34
CA ARG A 121 -13.12 -1.57 8.56
C ARG A 121 -14.60 -1.24 8.75
N LYS A 122 -15.33 -0.93 7.68
CA LYS A 122 -16.78 -0.66 7.73
C LYS A 122 -17.57 -1.93 8.00
N ASP A 123 -17.16 -3.05 7.41
CA ASP A 123 -17.84 -4.35 7.56
C ASP A 123 -17.57 -4.98 8.94
N GLY A 124 -16.41 -4.68 9.55
CA GLY A 124 -16.04 -5.12 10.90
C GLY A 124 -16.50 -4.19 12.04
N GLN A 125 -17.17 -3.07 11.75
CA GLN A 125 -17.81 -2.27 12.78
C GLN A 125 -19.15 -2.93 13.18
N PRO A 126 -19.42 -3.14 14.48
CA PRO A 126 -20.74 -3.63 14.89
C PRO A 126 -21.81 -2.68 14.32
N PRO A 127 -22.97 -3.19 13.89
CA PRO A 127 -24.04 -2.36 13.38
C PRO A 127 -24.30 -1.21 14.35
N LYS A 128 -24.47 0.02 13.84
CA LYS A 128 -24.85 1.14 14.69
C LYS A 128 -26.14 0.75 15.42
N TYR A 129 -26.04 0.50 16.72
CA TYR A 129 -27.19 0.18 17.58
C TYR A 129 -28.29 1.26 17.55
N ALA A 130 -28.00 2.44 16.99
CA ALA A 130 -28.96 3.51 16.76
C ALA A 130 -30.04 3.20 15.69
N ASP A 131 -29.79 2.25 14.77
CA ASP A 131 -30.74 1.87 13.72
C ASP A 131 -31.52 0.59 14.05
N MET A 132 -31.29 -0.02 15.22
CA MET A 132 -32.17 -1.08 15.69
C MET A 132 -33.50 -0.45 16.09
N GLN A 133 -34.52 -0.59 15.24
CA GLN A 133 -35.90 -0.36 15.64
C GLN A 133 -36.14 -1.19 16.91
N VAL A 134 -36.25 -0.51 18.05
CA VAL A 134 -36.74 -1.11 19.28
C VAL A 134 -38.15 -1.58 18.94
N LYS A 135 -38.29 -2.87 18.63
CA LYS A 135 -39.58 -3.52 18.50
C LYS A 135 -40.19 -3.40 19.89
N SER A 136 -41.08 -2.44 20.07
CA SER A 136 -41.86 -2.29 21.30
C SER A 136 -42.64 -3.58 21.46
N ILE A 137 -42.13 -4.47 22.31
CA ILE A 137 -42.90 -5.59 22.82
C ILE A 137 -43.94 -4.92 23.70
N LEU A 138 -45.10 -4.65 23.11
CA LEU A 138 -46.29 -4.19 23.79
C LEU A 138 -46.73 -5.37 24.66
N VAL A 139 -46.22 -5.42 25.89
CA VAL A 139 -46.66 -6.37 26.91
C VAL A 139 -48.11 -6.01 27.20
N ASN A 140 -49.02 -6.85 26.74
CA ASN A 140 -50.44 -6.72 27.02
C ASN A 140 -50.67 -6.98 28.53
N PRO A 141 -51.17 -6.02 29.31
CA PRO A 141 -51.59 -6.30 30.68
C PRO A 141 -52.94 -7.03 30.60
N ILE A 142 -52.97 -8.28 31.06
CA ILE A 142 -54.20 -8.99 31.43
C ILE A 142 -54.59 -8.50 32.83
#